data_AF-A0A521MBC4-F1
#
_entry.id   AF-A0A521MBC4-F1
#
_cell.length_a   1.000
_cell.length_b   1.000
_cell.length_c   1.000
_cell.angle_alpha   90.00
_cell.angle_beta   90.00
_cell.angle_gamma   90.00
#
_symmetry.space_group_name_H-M   'P 1'
#
loop_
_entity.id
_entity.type
_entity.pdbx_description
1 polymer ?
#
loop_
_entity_poly.entity_id
_entity_poly.type
_entity_poly.pdbx_seq_one_letter_code
_entity_poly.pdbx_strand_id
1 'polypeptide(L)'
;MLTDEEKKRLAAEEQFRHAVRAELAAQIEPPPAPEPPPPPAKHKRVLEFFNSSLGMWLLSSVLLTGGAAVIQQIQHSHEIAQQHRQARLTHRFEIEHRLDTMSFKLRRARTVGEAKEALDPIFKSSVPLTPELQNRTLGSLYLALQPLLAGSERQKAKQALTLVKRLEEAELGLHSSPDDRLLTTEQRNQIMKVITSIHELELAHS
;
A
#
# COMPACT_ATOMS: atom_id res chain seq x y z
N MET A 1 -40.27 -25.32 44.61
CA MET A 1 -41.66 -25.81 44.51
C MET A 1 -42.55 -24.59 44.37
N LEU A 2 -43.31 -24.46 43.28
CA LEU A 2 -44.19 -23.31 43.06
C LEU A 2 -45.28 -23.27 44.14
N THR A 3 -45.54 -22.09 44.69
CA THR A 3 -46.59 -21.86 45.70
C THR A 3 -47.97 -22.02 45.07
N ASP A 4 -48.98 -22.38 45.85
CA ASP A 4 -50.32 -22.68 45.30
C ASP A 4 -51.03 -21.44 44.72
N GLU A 5 -50.63 -20.24 45.15
CA GLU A 5 -51.08 -18.98 44.53
C GLU A 5 -50.49 -18.77 43.12
N GLU A 6 -49.21 -19.08 42.94
CA GLU A 6 -48.55 -18.98 41.62
C GLU A 6 -49.16 -19.96 40.62
N LYS A 7 -49.51 -21.18 41.06
CA LYS A 7 -50.19 -22.16 40.21
C LYS A 7 -51.57 -21.70 39.78
N LYS A 8 -52.34 -21.08 40.69
CA LYS A 8 -53.66 -20.52 40.36
C LYS A 8 -53.56 -19.36 39.38
N ARG A 9 -52.55 -18.48 39.54
CA ARG A 9 -52.29 -17.40 38.59
C ARG A 9 -51.92 -17.93 37.22
N LEU A 10 -51.06 -18.96 37.15
CA LEU A 10 -50.66 -19.58 35.89
C LEU A 10 -51.86 -20.23 35.17
N ALA A 11 -52.71 -20.95 35.91
CA ALA A 11 -53.89 -21.60 35.35
C ALA A 11 -54.90 -20.59 34.79
N ALA A 12 -55.12 -19.46 35.50
CA ALA A 12 -56.00 -18.39 35.03
C ALA A 12 -55.43 -17.70 33.78
N GLU A 13 -54.12 -17.49 33.73
CA GLU A 13 -53.46 -16.90 32.56
C GLU A 13 -53.49 -17.85 31.35
N GLU A 14 -53.34 -19.14 31.57
CA GLU A 14 -53.40 -20.16 30.52
C GLU A 14 -54.83 -20.28 29.95
N GLN A 15 -55.85 -20.24 30.82
CA GLN A 15 -57.25 -20.18 30.41
C GLN A 15 -57.55 -18.92 29.58
N PHE A 16 -57.03 -17.76 29.98
CA PHE A 16 -57.18 -16.53 29.21
C PHE A 16 -56.50 -16.63 27.83
N ARG A 17 -55.29 -17.21 27.76
CA ARG A 17 -54.59 -17.45 26.49
C ARG A 17 -55.38 -18.39 25.57
N HIS A 18 -56.04 -19.40 26.11
CA HIS A 18 -56.88 -20.30 25.35
C HIS A 18 -58.17 -19.63 24.86
N ALA A 19 -58.81 -18.81 25.70
CA ALA A 19 -60.00 -18.05 25.32
C ALA A 19 -59.70 -17.05 24.19
N VAL A 20 -58.61 -16.27 24.31
CA VAL A 20 -58.18 -15.33 23.28
C VAL A 20 -57.85 -16.05 21.97
N ARG A 21 -57.19 -17.22 22.01
CA ARG A 21 -56.94 -18.03 20.81
C ARG A 21 -58.22 -18.54 20.17
N ALA A 22 -59.21 -18.95 20.97
CA ALA A 22 -60.49 -19.43 20.46
C ALA A 22 -61.30 -18.30 19.81
N GLU A 23 -61.33 -17.10 20.42
CA GLU A 23 -61.98 -15.92 19.85
C GLU A 23 -61.29 -15.46 18.55
N LEU A 24 -59.96 -15.45 18.54
CA LEU A 24 -59.19 -15.09 17.35
C LEU A 24 -59.43 -16.12 16.23
N ALA A 25 -59.50 -17.41 16.55
CA ALA A 25 -59.81 -18.46 15.59
C ALA A 25 -61.26 -18.39 15.08
N ALA A 26 -62.21 -17.96 15.90
CA ALA A 26 -63.62 -17.79 15.51
C ALA A 26 -63.86 -16.56 14.62
N GLN A 27 -63.00 -15.54 14.72
CA GLN A 27 -63.05 -14.34 13.87
C GLN A 27 -62.31 -14.50 12.54
N ILE A 28 -61.60 -15.60 12.33
CA ILE A 28 -60.92 -15.91 11.07
C ILE A 28 -61.85 -16.80 10.24
N GLU A 29 -62.55 -16.20 9.27
CA GLU A 29 -63.23 -16.97 8.22
C GLU A 29 -62.20 -17.89 7.52
N PRO A 30 -62.53 -19.16 7.25
CA PRO A 30 -61.64 -20.02 6.48
C PRO A 30 -61.43 -19.40 5.10
N PRO A 31 -60.17 -19.18 4.65
CA PRO A 31 -59.94 -18.73 3.29
C PRO A 31 -60.54 -19.75 2.30
N PRO A 32 -61.06 -19.31 1.14
CA PRO A 32 -61.54 -20.22 0.11
C PRO A 32 -60.45 -21.23 -0.25
N ALA A 33 -60.86 -22.45 -0.62
CA ALA A 33 -59.96 -23.56 -0.92
C ALA A 33 -58.81 -23.10 -1.82
N PRO A 34 -57.54 -23.37 -1.45
CA PRO A 34 -56.40 -22.83 -2.15
C PRO A 34 -56.35 -23.40 -3.57
N GLU A 35 -56.32 -22.52 -4.57
CA GLU A 35 -55.85 -22.89 -5.90
C GLU A 35 -54.46 -23.53 -5.78
N PRO A 36 -54.14 -24.56 -6.58
CA PRO A 36 -52.84 -25.22 -6.52
C PRO A 36 -51.74 -24.15 -6.67
N PRO A 37 -50.79 -24.06 -5.72
CA PRO A 37 -49.81 -22.99 -5.74
C PRO A 37 -48.99 -23.09 -7.03
N PRO A 38 -48.80 -21.98 -7.77
CA PRO A 38 -47.92 -21.99 -8.92
C PRO A 38 -46.52 -22.46 -8.48
N PRO A 39 -45.79 -23.21 -9.33
CA PRO A 39 -44.50 -23.77 -8.96
C PRO A 39 -43.62 -22.65 -8.38
N PRO A 40 -43.07 -22.84 -7.17
CA PRO A 40 -42.36 -21.78 -6.47
C PRO A 40 -41.23 -21.30 -7.37
N ALA A 41 -41.29 -20.02 -7.71
CA ALA A 41 -40.28 -19.39 -8.54
C ALA A 41 -38.91 -19.61 -7.88
N LYS A 42 -37.91 -19.98 -8.69
CA LYS A 42 -36.60 -20.45 -8.21
C LYS A 42 -35.95 -19.51 -7.18
N HIS A 43 -36.23 -18.21 -7.24
CA HIS A 43 -35.76 -17.20 -6.28
C HIS A 43 -36.34 -17.36 -4.86
N LYS A 44 -37.61 -17.78 -4.71
CA LYS A 44 -38.20 -18.03 -3.38
C LYS A 44 -37.54 -19.21 -2.68
N ARG A 45 -37.23 -20.27 -3.42
CA ARG A 45 -36.50 -21.43 -2.89
C ARG A 45 -35.08 -21.08 -2.44
N VAL A 46 -34.41 -20.16 -3.13
CA VAL A 46 -33.09 -19.67 -2.73
C VAL A 46 -33.17 -18.86 -1.43
N LEU A 47 -34.16 -17.98 -1.29
CA LEU A 47 -34.39 -17.21 -0.07
C LEU A 47 -34.79 -18.10 1.11
N GLU A 48 -35.67 -19.08 0.89
CA GLU A 48 -36.05 -20.09 1.90
C GLU A 48 -34.85 -20.94 2.33
N PHE A 49 -33.97 -21.32 1.39
CA PHE A 49 -32.74 -22.03 1.72
C PHE A 49 -31.83 -21.20 2.63
N PHE A 50 -31.56 -19.93 2.30
CA PHE A 50 -30.74 -19.05 3.15
C PHE A 50 -31.39 -18.74 4.51
N ASN A 51 -32.72 -18.83 4.63
CA ASN A 51 -33.45 -18.68 5.89
C ASN A 51 -33.59 -20.00 6.69
N SER A 52 -33.09 -21.11 6.16
CA SER A 52 -33.04 -22.39 6.88
C SER A 52 -31.81 -22.47 7.80
N SER A 53 -31.83 -23.35 8.81
CA SER A 53 -30.67 -23.57 9.68
C SER A 53 -29.40 -23.97 8.93
N LEU A 54 -29.53 -24.75 7.86
CA LEU A 54 -28.41 -25.16 7.00
C LEU A 54 -27.87 -23.99 6.17
N GLY A 55 -28.77 -23.17 5.60
CA GLY A 55 -28.37 -21.98 4.85
C GLY A 55 -27.76 -20.90 5.74
N MET A 56 -28.28 -20.72 6.95
CA MET A 56 -27.70 -19.81 7.95
C MET A 56 -26.32 -20.29 8.41
N TRP A 57 -26.12 -21.60 8.58
CA TRP A 57 -24.80 -22.16 8.89
C TRP A 57 -23.81 -21.93 7.73
N LEU A 58 -24.24 -22.15 6.48
CA LEU A 58 -23.41 -21.92 5.30
C LEU A 58 -23.10 -20.42 5.11
N LEU A 59 -24.10 -19.55 5.31
CA LEU A 59 -23.96 -18.10 5.27
C LEU A 59 -22.97 -17.62 6.34
N SER A 60 -23.06 -18.17 7.56
CA SER A 60 -22.11 -17.85 8.64
C SER A 60 -20.68 -18.27 8.29
N SER A 61 -20.52 -19.42 7.63
CA SER A 61 -19.21 -19.91 7.18
C SER A 61 -18.61 -19.01 6.10
N VAL A 62 -19.40 -18.64 5.08
CA VAL A 62 -18.98 -17.72 4.02
C VAL A 62 -18.75 -16.30 4.56
N LEU A 63 -19.55 -15.82 5.50
CA LEU A 63 -19.38 -14.51 6.12
C LEU A 63 -18.11 -14.48 6.99
N LEU A 64 -17.84 -15.53 7.78
CA LEU A 64 -16.61 -15.61 8.56
C LEU A 64 -15.38 -15.71 7.65
N THR A 65 -15.38 -16.63 6.69
CA THR A 65 -14.21 -16.87 5.81
C THR A 65 -14.02 -15.76 4.79
N GLY A 66 -15.09 -15.36 4.08
CA GLY A 66 -15.05 -14.29 3.10
C GLY A 66 -14.86 -12.91 3.73
N GLY A 67 -15.52 -12.63 4.86
CA GLY A 67 -15.35 -11.38 5.60
C GLY A 67 -13.93 -11.22 6.15
N ALA A 68 -13.35 -12.28 6.74
CA ALA A 68 -11.97 -12.25 7.22
C ALA A 68 -10.98 -12.05 6.06
N ALA A 69 -11.16 -12.73 4.92
CA ALA A 69 -10.30 -12.57 3.75
C ALA A 69 -10.32 -11.13 3.22
N VAL A 70 -11.50 -10.50 3.15
CA VAL A 70 -11.62 -9.09 2.72
C VAL A 70 -10.92 -8.15 3.70
N ILE A 71 -11.14 -8.33 5.01
CA ILE A 71 -10.50 -7.48 6.03
C ILE A 71 -8.97 -7.65 6.00
N GLN A 72 -8.48 -8.88 5.91
CA GLN A 72 -7.05 -9.19 5.80
C GLN A 72 -6.46 -8.57 4.53
N GLN A 73 -7.17 -8.61 3.40
CA GLN A 73 -6.73 -8.00 2.16
C GLN A 73 -6.67 -6.47 2.28
N ILE A 74 -7.64 -5.83 2.93
CA ILE A 74 -7.62 -4.38 3.17
C ILE A 74 -6.44 -4.01 4.07
N GLN A 75 -6.23 -4.74 5.17
CA GLN A 75 -5.09 -4.52 6.07
C GLN A 75 -3.77 -4.67 5.33
N HIS A 76 -3.61 -5.77 4.59
CA HIS A 76 -2.40 -6.04 3.82
C HIS A 76 -2.13 -4.97 2.76
N SER A 77 -3.18 -4.50 2.08
CA SER A 77 -3.04 -3.42 1.09
C SER A 77 -2.59 -2.09 1.71
N HIS A 78 -3.06 -1.77 2.92
CA HIS A 78 -2.62 -0.59 3.67
C HIS A 78 -1.16 -0.71 4.13
N GLU A 79 -0.76 -1.88 4.64
CA GLU A 79 0.62 -2.15 5.04
C GLU A 79 1.58 -2.00 3.85
N ILE A 80 1.24 -2.59 2.69
CA ILE A 80 2.03 -2.45 1.46
C ILE A 80 2.11 -0.97 1.05
N ALA A 81 0.99 -0.23 1.10
CA ALA A 81 0.98 1.18 0.74
C ALA A 81 1.86 2.03 1.67
N GLN A 82 1.85 1.74 2.97
CA GLN A 82 2.72 2.39 3.95
C GLN A 82 4.19 2.06 3.71
N GLN A 83 4.52 0.78 3.49
CA GLN A 83 5.87 0.33 3.16
C GLN A 83 6.38 0.98 1.88
N HIS A 84 5.56 1.03 0.82
CA HIS A 84 5.90 1.70 -0.43
C HIS A 84 6.14 3.20 -0.24
N ARG A 85 5.32 3.86 0.57
CA ARG A 85 5.49 5.28 0.89
C ARG A 85 6.80 5.51 1.64
N GLN A 86 7.08 4.72 2.66
CA GLN A 86 8.31 4.82 3.44
C GLN A 86 9.53 4.54 2.56
N ALA A 87 9.52 3.45 1.80
CA ALA A 87 10.58 3.13 0.85
C ALA A 87 10.81 4.27 -0.14
N ARG A 88 9.76 4.84 -0.72
CA ARG A 88 9.87 5.97 -1.65
C ARG A 88 10.55 7.17 -0.99
N LEU A 89 10.13 7.55 0.22
CA LEU A 89 10.71 8.68 0.95
C LEU A 89 12.18 8.44 1.27
N THR A 90 12.51 7.26 1.80
CA THR A 90 13.87 6.88 2.15
C THR A 90 14.79 6.93 0.92
N HIS A 91 14.37 6.36 -0.21
CA HIS A 91 15.20 6.37 -1.43
C HIS A 91 15.37 7.79 -1.98
N ARG A 92 14.31 8.61 -2.01
CA ARG A 92 14.39 10.00 -2.52
C ARG A 92 15.32 10.86 -1.67
N PHE A 93 15.17 10.80 -0.35
CA PHE A 93 16.05 11.56 0.55
C PHE A 93 17.51 11.12 0.42
N GLU A 94 17.76 9.80 0.36
CA GLU A 94 19.12 9.28 0.18
C GLU A 94 19.74 9.77 -1.14
N ILE A 95 18.97 9.77 -2.23
CA ILE A 95 19.39 10.30 -3.54
C ILE A 95 19.73 11.80 -3.42
N GLU A 96 18.81 12.59 -2.87
CA GLU A 96 18.95 14.04 -2.72
C GLU A 96 20.17 14.40 -1.88
N HIS A 97 20.33 13.77 -0.72
CA HIS A 97 21.46 13.98 0.17
C HIS A 97 22.81 13.72 -0.52
N ARG A 98 22.88 12.65 -1.33
CA ARG A 98 24.09 12.33 -2.11
C ARG A 98 24.34 13.38 -3.19
N LEU A 99 23.33 13.77 -3.97
CA LEU A 99 23.47 14.80 -5.00
C LEU A 99 23.94 16.13 -4.40
N ASP A 100 23.41 16.52 -3.25
CA ASP A 100 23.82 17.73 -2.53
C ASP A 100 25.27 17.64 -2.05
N THR A 101 25.64 16.51 -1.46
CA THR A 101 27.02 16.24 -1.01
C THR A 101 28.00 16.31 -2.17
N MET A 102 27.69 15.66 -3.29
CA MET A 102 28.51 15.72 -4.51
C MET A 102 28.63 17.16 -5.01
N SER A 103 27.50 17.86 -5.14
CA SER A 103 27.47 19.26 -5.60
C SER A 103 28.30 20.19 -4.71
N PHE A 104 28.26 19.97 -3.40
CA PHE A 104 28.99 20.75 -2.41
C PHE A 104 30.50 20.50 -2.48
N LYS A 105 30.92 19.23 -2.49
CA LYS A 105 32.34 18.86 -2.58
C LYS A 105 32.94 19.25 -3.93
N LEU A 106 32.25 18.96 -5.03
CA LEU A 106 32.73 19.23 -6.38
C LEU A 106 32.89 20.73 -6.65
N ARG A 107 32.06 21.60 -6.06
CA ARG A 107 32.22 23.06 -6.13
C ARG A 107 33.58 23.55 -5.58
N ARG A 108 34.17 22.80 -4.65
CA ARG A 108 35.41 23.15 -3.96
C ARG A 108 36.63 22.37 -4.47
N ALA A 109 36.39 21.34 -5.28
CA ALA A 109 37.44 20.51 -5.84
C ALA A 109 38.40 21.32 -6.75
N ARG A 110 39.68 21.22 -6.42
CA ARG A 110 40.83 21.81 -7.13
C ARG A 110 41.64 20.75 -7.86
N THR A 111 41.63 19.52 -7.37
CA THR A 111 42.37 18.40 -7.96
C THR A 111 41.44 17.30 -8.46
N VAL A 112 41.98 16.42 -9.31
CA VAL A 112 41.29 15.22 -9.78
C VAL A 112 40.96 14.29 -8.62
N GLY A 113 41.85 14.15 -7.64
CA GLY A 113 41.59 13.35 -6.44
C GLY A 113 40.40 13.87 -5.62
N GLU A 114 40.32 15.18 -5.40
CA GLU A 114 39.16 15.80 -4.73
C GLU A 114 37.87 15.64 -5.54
N ALA A 115 37.96 15.62 -6.87
CA ALA A 115 36.81 15.36 -7.73
C ALA A 115 36.33 13.89 -7.63
N LYS A 116 37.25 12.92 -7.60
CA LYS A 116 36.92 11.50 -7.36
C LYS A 116 36.24 11.33 -6.00
N GLU A 117 36.81 11.93 -4.95
CA GLU A 117 36.21 11.89 -3.61
C GLU A 117 34.83 12.58 -3.55
N ALA A 118 34.64 13.63 -4.35
CA ALA A 118 33.35 14.30 -4.49
C ALA A 118 32.30 13.40 -5.17
N LEU A 119 32.71 12.48 -6.04
CA LEU A 119 31.84 11.57 -6.79
C LEU A 119 31.69 10.18 -6.16
N ASP A 120 32.48 9.84 -5.14
CA ASP A 120 32.33 8.61 -4.34
C ASP A 120 30.87 8.31 -3.89
N PRO A 121 30.03 9.31 -3.55
CA PRO A 121 28.61 9.10 -3.24
C PRO A 121 27.77 8.40 -4.32
N ILE A 122 28.22 8.38 -5.58
CA ILE A 122 27.60 7.62 -6.67
C ILE A 122 27.54 6.14 -6.31
N PHE A 123 28.56 5.61 -5.65
CA PHE A 123 28.69 4.17 -5.44
C PHE A 123 28.25 3.73 -4.03
N LYS A 124 28.41 4.59 -3.03
CA LYS A 124 28.10 4.28 -1.64
C LYS A 124 27.78 5.54 -0.84
N SER A 125 27.05 5.39 0.26
CA SER A 125 26.83 6.49 1.20
C SER A 125 27.91 6.50 2.27
N SER A 126 28.41 7.69 2.61
CA SER A 126 29.21 7.89 3.82
C SER A 126 28.34 8.03 5.07
N VAL A 127 27.13 8.56 4.92
CA VAL A 127 26.14 8.77 5.99
C VAL A 127 24.77 8.29 5.50
N PRO A 128 24.56 6.97 5.40
CA PRO A 128 23.31 6.44 4.88
C PRO A 128 22.16 6.68 5.87
N LEU A 129 20.96 6.95 5.34
CA LEU A 129 19.75 7.01 6.16
C LEU A 129 19.45 5.70 6.89
N THR A 130 19.69 4.57 6.23
CA THR A 130 19.55 3.24 6.80
C THR A 130 20.73 2.36 6.39
N PRO A 131 21.16 1.39 7.23
CA PRO A 131 22.33 0.57 6.95
C PRO A 131 22.26 -0.14 5.58
N GLU A 132 21.07 -0.50 5.11
CA GLU A 132 20.85 -1.21 3.85
C GLU A 132 21.21 -0.36 2.62
N LEU A 133 21.28 0.96 2.76
CA LEU A 133 21.57 1.89 1.67
C LEU A 133 23.07 2.21 1.54
N GLN A 134 23.87 1.86 2.55
CA GLN A 134 25.29 2.23 2.59
C GLN A 134 26.05 1.82 1.33
N ASN A 135 25.87 0.56 0.91
CA ASN A 135 26.59 -0.02 -0.24
C ASN A 135 25.73 -0.06 -1.52
N ARG A 136 24.69 0.77 -1.59
CA ARG A 136 23.84 0.90 -2.78
C ARG A 136 24.37 2.03 -3.64
N THR A 137 24.56 1.75 -4.93
CA THR A 137 24.87 2.78 -5.91
C THR A 137 23.65 3.66 -6.18
N LEU A 138 23.87 4.90 -6.60
CA LEU A 138 22.83 5.84 -6.99
C LEU A 138 21.94 5.25 -8.09
N GLY A 139 22.54 4.55 -9.06
CA GLY A 139 21.79 3.83 -10.09
C GLY A 139 20.86 2.75 -9.50
N SER A 140 21.33 1.99 -8.50
CA SER A 140 20.49 0.99 -7.83
C SER A 140 19.34 1.61 -7.02
N LEU A 141 19.56 2.79 -6.41
CA LEU A 141 18.51 3.54 -5.71
C LEU A 141 17.41 3.96 -6.69
N TYR A 142 17.78 4.49 -7.86
CA TYR A 142 16.83 4.83 -8.91
C TYR A 142 16.07 3.63 -9.45
N LEU A 143 16.73 2.48 -9.63
CA LEU A 143 16.08 1.24 -10.07
C LEU A 143 15.06 0.74 -9.04
N ALA A 144 15.39 0.79 -7.74
CA ALA A 144 14.48 0.43 -6.66
C ALA A 144 13.31 1.41 -6.53
N LEU A 145 13.52 2.68 -6.86
CA LEU A 145 12.48 3.72 -6.83
C LEU A 145 11.46 3.57 -7.97
N GLN A 146 11.89 3.15 -9.17
CA GLN A 146 11.01 3.06 -10.35
C GLN A 146 9.68 2.29 -10.18
N PRO A 147 9.62 1.09 -9.59
CA PRO A 147 8.35 0.39 -9.37
C PRO A 147 7.45 1.09 -8.35
N LEU A 148 8.03 1.96 -7.51
CA LEU A 148 7.28 2.72 -6.50
C LEU A 148 6.68 4.00 -7.07
N LEU A 149 7.01 4.41 -8.30
CA LEU A 149 6.55 5.65 -8.93
C LEU A 149 5.50 5.40 -10.03
N ALA A 150 4.66 6.39 -10.29
CA ALA A 150 3.63 6.35 -11.32
C ALA A 150 3.74 7.53 -12.30
N GLY A 151 3.17 7.37 -13.49
CA GLY A 151 3.04 8.45 -14.47
C GLY A 151 4.36 9.15 -14.83
N SER A 152 4.35 10.48 -14.79
CA SER A 152 5.49 11.34 -15.11
C SER A 152 6.66 11.17 -14.14
N GLU A 153 6.43 10.91 -12.85
CA GLU A 153 7.51 10.67 -11.88
C GLU A 153 8.38 9.48 -12.28
N ARG A 154 7.76 8.40 -12.78
CA ARG A 154 8.49 7.21 -13.24
C ARG A 154 9.34 7.50 -14.49
N GLN A 155 8.84 8.35 -15.39
CA GLN A 155 9.63 8.82 -16.55
C GLN A 155 10.79 9.72 -16.08
N LYS A 156 10.50 10.61 -15.13
CA LYS A 156 11.39 11.34 -14.20
C LYS A 156 12.65 10.54 -13.87
N ALA A 157 12.41 9.50 -13.06
CA ALA A 157 13.42 8.60 -12.53
C ALA A 157 14.19 7.82 -13.61
N LYS A 158 13.55 7.45 -14.73
CA LYS A 158 14.25 6.78 -15.85
C LYS A 158 15.22 7.72 -16.57
N GLN A 159 14.83 8.99 -16.75
CA GLN A 159 15.70 10.00 -17.31
C GLN A 159 16.87 10.28 -16.36
N ALA A 160 16.58 10.46 -15.06
CA ALA A 160 17.60 10.65 -14.04
C ALA A 160 18.59 9.48 -14.00
N LEU A 161 18.13 8.23 -14.07
CA LEU A 161 19.01 7.05 -14.16
C LEU A 161 19.95 7.10 -15.37
N THR A 162 19.49 7.64 -16.51
CA THR A 162 20.34 7.80 -17.70
C THR A 162 21.43 8.85 -17.47
N LEU A 163 21.13 9.91 -16.73
CA LEU A 163 22.11 10.92 -16.33
C LEU A 163 23.08 10.39 -15.27
N VAL A 164 22.62 9.55 -14.35
CA VAL A 164 23.50 8.86 -13.38
C VAL A 164 24.54 8.01 -14.08
N LYS A 165 24.17 7.29 -15.15
CA LYS A 165 25.15 6.53 -15.96
C LYS A 165 26.20 7.44 -16.60
N ARG A 166 25.81 8.61 -17.09
CA ARG A 166 26.78 9.61 -17.61
C ARG A 166 27.69 10.14 -16.50
N LEU A 167 27.19 10.25 -15.28
CA LEU A 167 27.97 10.66 -14.13
C LEU A 167 28.98 9.57 -13.74
N GLU A 168 28.58 8.29 -13.76
CA GLU A 168 29.47 7.14 -13.60
C GLU A 168 30.56 7.11 -14.69
N GLU A 169 30.22 7.37 -15.95
CA GLU A 169 31.18 7.47 -17.06
C GLU A 169 32.15 8.64 -16.86
N ALA A 170 31.67 9.80 -16.38
CA ALA A 170 32.50 10.95 -16.10
C ALA A 170 33.50 10.67 -14.96
N GLU A 171 33.04 9.99 -13.91
CA GLU A 171 33.87 9.52 -12.79
C GLU A 171 34.96 8.55 -13.27
N LEU A 172 34.60 7.56 -14.09
CA LEU A 172 35.55 6.63 -14.69
C LEU A 172 36.60 7.35 -15.55
N GLY A 173 36.19 8.41 -16.27
CA GLY A 173 37.10 9.27 -17.02
C GLY A 173 38.18 9.92 -16.14
N LEU A 174 37.86 10.27 -14.90
CA LEU A 174 38.82 10.85 -13.94
C LEU A 174 39.86 9.83 -13.46
N HIS A 175 39.51 8.54 -13.37
CA HIS A 175 40.44 7.48 -12.97
C HIS A 175 41.65 7.33 -13.88
N SER A 176 41.54 7.74 -15.14
CA SER A 176 42.68 7.78 -16.08
C SER A 176 43.73 8.84 -15.74
N SER A 177 43.41 9.80 -14.88
CA SER A 177 44.29 10.91 -14.49
C SER A 177 44.80 10.73 -13.06
N PRO A 178 46.04 11.20 -12.77
CA PRO A 178 46.61 11.15 -11.44
C PRO A 178 45.91 12.15 -10.51
N ASP A 179 45.87 11.84 -9.22
CA ASP A 179 45.04 12.54 -8.24
C ASP A 179 45.50 13.98 -7.94
N ASP A 180 46.79 14.25 -8.09
CA ASP A 180 47.43 15.55 -7.88
C ASP A 180 47.22 16.53 -9.05
N ARG A 181 46.78 16.03 -10.22
CA ARG A 181 46.46 16.87 -11.37
C ARG A 181 45.37 17.87 -11.02
N LEU A 182 45.56 19.13 -11.43
CA LEU A 182 44.53 20.17 -11.30
C LEU A 182 43.29 19.81 -12.11
N LEU A 183 42.12 19.94 -11.47
CA LEU A 183 40.82 19.80 -12.11
C LEU A 183 40.54 21.07 -12.92
N THR A 184 40.30 20.91 -14.22
CA THR A 184 39.96 22.06 -15.06
C THR A 184 38.57 22.58 -14.72
N THR A 185 38.38 23.90 -14.84
CA THR A 185 37.06 24.52 -14.65
C THR A 185 36.01 23.94 -15.60
N GLU A 186 36.40 23.61 -16.82
CA GLU A 186 35.51 22.99 -17.81
C GLU A 186 35.04 21.61 -17.37
N GLN A 187 35.96 20.72 -16.95
CA GLN A 187 35.60 19.40 -16.42
C GLN A 187 34.66 19.51 -15.21
N ARG A 188 34.99 20.39 -14.26
CA ARG A 188 34.14 20.63 -13.08
C ARG A 188 32.74 21.08 -13.48
N ASN A 189 32.62 22.02 -14.41
CA ASN A 189 31.34 22.55 -14.87
C ASN A 189 30.52 21.50 -15.62
N GLN A 190 31.15 20.64 -16.41
CA GLN A 190 30.47 19.55 -17.12
C GLN A 190 29.87 18.54 -16.14
N ILE A 191 30.65 18.09 -15.15
CA ILE A 191 30.18 17.17 -14.12
C ILE A 191 29.07 17.84 -13.28
N MET A 192 29.27 19.09 -12.87
CA MET A 192 28.26 19.85 -12.12
C MET A 192 26.95 19.96 -12.89
N LYS A 193 27.01 20.21 -14.21
CA LYS A 193 25.82 20.29 -15.06
C LYS A 193 25.02 18.99 -15.04
N VAL A 194 25.68 17.83 -15.07
CA VAL A 194 24.99 16.54 -14.97
C VAL A 194 24.31 16.39 -13.62
N ILE A 195 24.99 16.72 -12.52
CA ILE A 195 24.41 16.66 -11.17
C ILE A 195 23.20 17.59 -11.05
N THR A 196 23.31 18.84 -11.53
CA THR A 196 22.19 19.79 -11.52
C THR A 196 21.02 19.29 -12.35
N SER A 197 21.26 18.71 -13.54
CA SER A 197 20.18 18.14 -14.35
C SER A 197 19.49 16.95 -13.69
N ILE A 198 20.20 16.15 -12.89
CA ILE A 198 19.57 15.10 -12.06
C ILE A 198 18.69 15.75 -10.99
N HIS A 199 19.22 16.77 -10.30
CA HIS A 199 18.51 17.49 -9.23
C HIS A 199 17.22 18.17 -9.73
N GLU A 200 17.25 18.80 -10.91
CA GLU A 200 16.07 19.41 -11.54
C GLU A 200 14.97 18.38 -11.85
N LEU A 201 15.33 17.15 -12.19
CA LEU A 201 14.34 16.07 -12.41
C LEU A 201 13.69 15.62 -11.09
N GLU A 202 14.41 15.68 -9.97
CA GLU A 202 13.90 15.39 -8.63
C GLU A 202 13.02 16.52 -8.07
N LEU A 203 13.48 17.78 -8.18
CA LEU A 203 12.85 18.98 -7.62
C LEU A 203 11.61 19.47 -8.35
N ALA A 204 11.36 19.05 -9.59
CA ALA A 204 10.20 19.48 -10.38
C ALA A 204 8.84 18.94 -9.86
N HIS A 205 8.70 18.75 -8.55
CA HIS A 205 7.53 18.26 -7.82
C HIS A 205 7.34 18.90 -6.42
N SER A 206 8.02 20.01 -6.10
CA SER A 206 7.59 20.88 -5.00
C SER A 206 6.64 21.96 -5.51
#